data_AF-A0A812PR15-F1
#
_entry.id   AF-A0A812PR15-F1
#
_cell.length_a   1.000
_cell.length_b   1.000
_cell.length_c   1.000
_cell.angle_alpha   90.00
_cell.angle_beta   90.00
_cell.angle_gamma   90.00
#
_symmetry.space_group_name_H-M   'P 1'
#
loop_
_entity.id
_entity.type
_entity.pdbx_description
1 polymer ?
#
loop_
_entity_poly.entity_id
_entity_poly.type
_entity_poly.pdbx_seq_one_letter_code
_entity_poly.pdbx_strand_id
1 'polypeptide(L)'
;MKVGYNCSDKCHLCDAEGWHNLGPAANWRRSIGARSSSPFHACRIPLMDIPGLDRPEYIHPDTCHCFHIGWGKDLAASSIILLAKKRHWPGRSLDIRLEAAFADYISFLNARCKSTGVDGFSKQHFKMSSNADWPTTHGGKGHDTALILGWLEDFLSRS
;
A
#
# COMPACT_ATOMS: atom_id res chain seq x y z
N MET A 1 -8.93 1.51 19.17
CA MET A 1 -7.65 1.41 18.41
C MET A 1 -8.01 1.19 16.96
N LYS A 2 -7.80 2.17 16.07
CA LYS A 2 -8.07 2.02 14.63
C LYS A 2 -6.82 1.37 14.00
N VAL A 3 -6.94 0.11 13.61
CA VAL A 3 -5.94 -0.61 12.81
C VAL A 3 -6.03 -0.13 11.36
N GLY A 4 -4.89 0.27 10.81
CA GLY A 4 -4.76 1.08 9.59
C GLY A 4 -4.91 0.35 8.25
N TYR A 5 -5.81 -0.62 8.11
CA TYR A 5 -6.20 -1.10 6.79
C TYR A 5 -7.12 -0.06 6.13
N ASN A 6 -6.54 0.94 5.48
CA ASN A 6 -7.30 1.99 4.80
C ASN A 6 -6.79 2.20 3.36
N CYS A 7 -6.91 1.16 2.54
CA CYS A 7 -6.68 1.27 1.09
C CYS A 7 -7.90 1.97 0.45
N SER A 8 -7.96 3.30 0.55
CA SER A 8 -9.03 4.12 -0.04
C SER A 8 -8.71 4.66 -1.43
N ASP A 9 -7.53 4.34 -1.99
CA ASP A 9 -7.12 4.83 -3.30
C ASP A 9 -7.88 4.07 -4.40
N LYS A 10 -8.64 4.80 -5.21
CA LYS A 10 -9.47 4.27 -6.29
C LYS A 10 -8.63 4.03 -7.55
N CYS A 11 -8.85 2.90 -8.21
CA CYS A 11 -8.35 2.69 -9.56
C CYS A 11 -9.08 3.64 -10.53
N HIS A 12 -8.34 4.38 -11.35
CA HIS A 12 -8.86 5.34 -12.34
C HIS A 12 -9.67 4.69 -13.48
N LEU A 13 -9.68 3.35 -13.56
CA LEU A 13 -10.47 2.57 -14.52
C LEU A 13 -11.79 2.05 -13.94
N CYS A 14 -12.08 2.30 -12.66
CA CYS A 14 -13.25 1.75 -11.99
C CYS A 14 -14.23 2.86 -11.62
N ASP A 15 -15.21 3.11 -12.49
CA ASP A 15 -16.42 3.92 -12.22
C ASP A 15 -17.45 3.20 -11.32
N ALA A 16 -17.05 2.07 -10.73
CA ALA A 16 -17.93 1.19 -10.01
C ALA A 16 -18.22 1.73 -8.60
N GLU A 17 -19.26 2.56 -8.51
CA GLU A 17 -19.96 2.80 -7.26
C GLU A 17 -20.36 1.46 -6.63
N GLY A 18 -19.80 1.14 -5.46
CA GLY A 18 -20.31 0.06 -4.63
C GLY A 18 -19.26 -0.84 -4.01
N TRP A 19 -18.51 -1.61 -4.80
CA TRP A 19 -17.73 -2.74 -4.27
C TRP A 19 -16.62 -2.33 -3.29
N HIS A 20 -16.07 -1.13 -3.44
CA HIS A 20 -14.99 -0.61 -2.58
C HIS A 20 -15.51 0.06 -1.29
N ASN A 21 -16.82 0.29 -1.17
CA ASN A 21 -17.40 0.80 0.08
C ASN A 21 -17.49 -0.34 1.09
N LEU A 22 -16.63 -0.36 2.11
CA LEU A 22 -16.67 -1.40 3.15
C LEU A 22 -17.62 -1.06 4.32
N GLY A 23 -18.28 0.09 4.28
CA GLY A 23 -19.14 0.60 5.35
C GLY A 23 -20.40 -0.26 5.57
N PRO A 24 -21.09 -0.11 6.70
CA PRO A 24 -22.27 -0.92 7.04
C PRO A 24 -23.41 -0.80 6.02
N ALA A 25 -23.50 0.36 5.36
CA ALA A 25 -24.53 0.68 4.37
C ALA A 25 -24.14 0.32 2.92
N ALA A 26 -23.03 -0.39 2.71
CA ALA A 26 -22.57 -0.71 1.36
C ALA A 26 -23.57 -1.61 0.61
N ASN A 27 -23.93 -1.23 -0.62
CA ASN A 27 -24.96 -1.93 -1.40
C ASN A 27 -24.62 -3.41 -1.66
N TRP A 28 -23.34 -3.76 -1.84
CA TRP A 28 -22.91 -5.15 -2.02
C TRP A 28 -23.02 -6.00 -0.74
N ARG A 29 -23.10 -5.41 0.46
CA ARG A 29 -23.36 -6.20 1.67
C ARG A 29 -24.72 -6.89 1.62
N ARG A 30 -25.69 -6.30 0.92
CA ARG A 30 -27.01 -6.89 0.67
C ARG A 30 -26.95 -8.06 -0.32
N SER A 31 -25.87 -8.21 -1.07
CA SER A 31 -25.66 -9.35 -1.97
C SER A 31 -24.86 -10.49 -1.36
N ILE A 32 -24.28 -10.32 -0.15
CA ILE A 32 -23.62 -11.43 0.56
C ILE A 32 -24.67 -12.48 0.94
N GLY A 33 -24.59 -13.66 0.33
CA GLY A 33 -25.54 -14.76 0.54
C GLY A 33 -26.79 -14.71 -0.36
N ALA A 34 -27.03 -13.62 -1.08
CA ALA A 34 -28.09 -13.54 -2.09
C ALA A 34 -27.61 -14.24 -3.38
N ARG A 35 -27.79 -15.57 -3.45
CA ARG A 35 -27.44 -16.38 -4.64
C ARG A 35 -28.27 -16.06 -5.89
N SER A 36 -29.27 -15.18 -5.80
CA SER A 36 -30.24 -14.95 -6.87
C SER A 36 -29.77 -13.98 -7.96
N SER A 37 -28.72 -13.21 -7.74
CA SER A 37 -28.18 -12.32 -8.78
C SER A 37 -26.68 -12.12 -8.57
N SER A 38 -25.89 -12.78 -9.41
CA SER A 38 -24.47 -12.44 -9.59
C SER A 38 -24.35 -10.93 -9.90
N PRO A 39 -23.40 -10.20 -9.29
CA PRO A 39 -23.13 -8.81 -9.66
C PRO A 39 -22.58 -8.69 -11.08
N PHE A 40 -22.07 -9.79 -11.64
CA PHE A 40 -21.88 -9.93 -13.07
C PHE A 40 -23.25 -10.25 -13.67
N HIS A 41 -23.81 -9.33 -14.45
CA HIS A 41 -25.08 -9.44 -15.16
C HIS A 41 -25.29 -10.84 -15.78
N ALA A 42 -26.55 -11.22 -16.07
CA ALA A 42 -26.96 -12.50 -16.68
C ALA A 42 -26.33 -12.84 -18.06
N CYS A 43 -25.26 -12.15 -18.44
CA CYS A 43 -24.39 -12.48 -19.55
C CYS A 43 -23.42 -13.60 -19.13
N ARG A 44 -23.17 -14.53 -20.04
CA ARG A 44 -22.09 -15.53 -19.91
C ARG A 44 -20.78 -14.77 -19.70
N ILE A 45 -20.09 -15.02 -18.58
CA ILE A 45 -18.78 -14.44 -18.30
C ILE A 45 -17.77 -15.16 -19.21
N PRO A 46 -17.16 -14.51 -20.23
CA PRO A 46 -16.27 -15.19 -21.17
C PRO A 46 -15.03 -15.80 -20.51
N LEU A 47 -14.64 -15.30 -19.33
CA LEU A 47 -13.56 -15.87 -18.52
C LEU A 47 -13.85 -17.30 -18.05
N MET A 48 -15.12 -17.69 -17.92
CA MET A 48 -15.51 -19.07 -17.54
C MET A 48 -15.35 -20.07 -18.69
N ASP A 49 -15.13 -19.61 -19.93
CA ASP A 49 -14.88 -20.47 -21.09
C ASP A 49 -13.41 -20.89 -21.19
N ILE A 50 -12.54 -20.24 -20.41
CA ILE A 50 -11.12 -20.58 -20.33
C ILE A 50 -11.00 -21.84 -19.46
N PRO A 51 -10.45 -22.95 -19.98
CA PRO A 51 -10.33 -24.19 -19.22
C PRO A 51 -9.62 -23.97 -17.87
N GLY A 52 -10.29 -24.34 -16.77
CA GLY A 52 -9.77 -24.22 -15.41
C GLY A 52 -10.20 -22.96 -14.64
N LEU A 53 -10.77 -21.94 -15.30
CA LEU A 53 -11.29 -20.76 -14.59
C LEU A 53 -12.69 -20.97 -13.97
N ASP A 54 -13.33 -22.09 -14.26
CA ASP A 54 -14.53 -22.60 -13.56
C ASP A 54 -14.22 -23.14 -12.15
N ARG A 55 -12.92 -23.31 -11.83
CA ARG A 55 -12.43 -23.81 -10.55
C ARG A 55 -11.85 -22.66 -9.72
N PRO A 56 -12.62 -22.12 -8.75
CA PRO A 56 -12.18 -20.96 -7.96
C PRO A 56 -10.90 -21.23 -7.16
N GLU A 57 -10.57 -22.49 -6.87
CA GLU A 57 -9.32 -22.89 -6.22
C GLU A 57 -8.05 -22.55 -7.03
N TYR A 58 -8.16 -22.31 -8.33
CA TYR A 58 -7.02 -21.91 -9.17
C TYR A 58 -6.83 -20.38 -9.24
N ILE A 59 -7.79 -19.61 -8.70
CA ILE A 59 -7.68 -18.16 -8.59
C ILE A 59 -6.96 -17.83 -7.28
N HIS A 60 -5.63 -17.79 -7.33
CA HIS A 60 -4.84 -17.35 -6.20
C HIS A 60 -4.68 -15.83 -6.22
N PRO A 61 -4.86 -15.14 -5.07
CA PRO A 61 -4.52 -13.74 -4.98
C PRO A 61 -3.02 -13.59 -5.23
N ASP A 62 -2.66 -12.63 -6.09
CA ASP A 62 -1.26 -12.29 -6.30
C ASP A 62 -0.70 -11.72 -4.99
N THR A 63 0.05 -12.56 -4.28
CA THR A 63 0.65 -12.21 -2.99
C THR A 63 1.62 -11.05 -3.11
N CYS A 64 2.27 -10.89 -4.27
CA CYS A 64 3.16 -9.77 -4.54
C CYS A 64 2.36 -8.47 -4.61
N HIS A 65 1.23 -8.43 -5.33
CA HIS A 65 0.37 -7.24 -5.36
C HIS A 65 -0.29 -6.98 -4.00
N CYS A 66 -0.79 -8.02 -3.33
CA CYS A 66 -1.39 -7.89 -2.00
C CYS A 66 -0.41 -7.33 -0.96
N PHE A 67 0.87 -7.71 -1.06
CA PHE A 67 1.92 -7.16 -0.19
C PHE A 67 2.26 -5.73 -0.57
N HIS A 68 2.71 -5.50 -1.80
CA HIS A 68 3.28 -4.21 -2.22
C HIS A 68 2.26 -3.08 -2.29
N ILE A 69 0.98 -3.39 -2.52
CA ILE A 69 -0.12 -2.42 -2.57
C ILE A 69 -0.91 -2.39 -1.26
N GLY A 70 -0.90 -3.50 -0.50
CA GLY A 70 -1.55 -3.59 0.80
C GLY A 70 -0.58 -3.31 1.94
N TRP A 71 -0.48 -4.27 2.86
CA TRP A 71 0.17 -4.10 4.16
C TRP A 71 1.68 -3.87 4.10
N GLY A 72 2.34 -4.20 2.99
CA GLY A 72 3.75 -3.88 2.78
C GLY A 72 4.00 -2.37 2.73
N LYS A 73 3.04 -1.57 2.23
CA LYS A 73 3.11 -0.10 2.30
C LYS A 73 3.09 0.39 3.74
N ASP A 74 2.18 -0.14 4.55
CA ASP A 74 2.05 0.22 5.96
C ASP A 74 3.30 -0.17 6.75
N LEU A 75 3.86 -1.34 6.44
CA LEU A 75 5.11 -1.81 7.02
C LEU A 75 6.27 -0.86 6.69
N ALA A 76 6.48 -0.56 5.40
CA ALA A 76 7.53 0.34 4.94
C ALA A 76 7.40 1.73 5.59
N ALA A 77 6.20 2.31 5.55
CA ALA A 77 5.90 3.61 6.14
C ALA A 77 6.12 3.62 7.67
N SER A 78 5.64 2.60 8.37
CA SER A 78 5.80 2.47 9.83
C SER A 78 7.26 2.32 10.23
N SER A 79 8.05 1.56 9.47
CA SER A 79 9.48 1.38 9.72
C SER A 79 10.25 2.70 9.59
N ILE A 80 10.00 3.48 8.54
CA ILE A 80 10.63 4.79 8.35
C ILE A 80 10.30 5.72 9.52
N ILE A 81 9.01 5.85 9.87
CA ILE A 81 8.58 6.73 10.96
C ILE A 81 9.16 6.27 12.31
N LEU A 82 9.21 4.96 12.56
CA LEU A 82 9.77 4.40 13.79
C LEU A 82 11.26 4.74 13.92
N LEU A 83 12.04 4.47 12.88
CA LEU A 83 13.48 4.77 12.85
C LEU A 83 13.75 6.27 12.97
N ALA A 84 12.94 7.10 12.31
CA ALA A 84 13.04 8.56 12.43
C ALA A 84 12.68 9.04 13.85
N LYS A 85 11.69 8.45 14.53
CA LYS A 85 11.38 8.75 15.94
C LYS A 85 12.49 8.28 16.89
N LYS A 86 13.15 7.17 16.57
CA LYS A 86 14.31 6.63 17.30
C LYS A 86 15.62 7.37 17.00
N ARG A 87 15.60 8.39 16.15
CA ARG A 87 16.73 9.26 15.81
C ARG A 87 17.89 8.53 15.10
N HIS A 88 17.57 7.54 14.26
CA HIS A 88 18.56 6.93 13.37
C HIS A 88 19.08 7.90 12.30
N TRP A 89 18.30 8.94 11.96
CA TRP A 89 18.74 10.03 11.09
C TRP A 89 18.91 11.34 11.87
N PRO A 90 19.86 12.21 11.46
CA PRO A 90 20.13 13.47 12.13
C PRO A 90 18.96 14.45 11.99
N GLY A 91 18.72 15.28 13.00
CA GLY A 91 17.70 16.33 12.95
C GLY A 91 16.95 16.52 14.25
N ARG A 92 16.58 17.78 14.53
CA ARG A 92 15.86 18.16 15.76
C ARG A 92 14.37 17.79 15.70
N SER A 93 13.70 18.10 14.59
CA SER A 93 12.29 17.77 14.35
C SER A 93 12.14 16.43 13.62
N LEU A 94 10.92 15.88 13.62
CA LEU A 94 10.62 14.67 12.84
C LEU A 94 10.78 14.94 11.34
N ASP A 95 10.28 16.08 10.84
CA ASP A 95 10.34 16.41 9.42
C ASP A 95 11.79 16.51 8.90
N ILE A 96 12.71 17.14 9.66
CA ILE A 96 14.14 17.20 9.28
C ILE A 96 14.76 15.80 9.24
N ARG A 97 14.37 14.91 10.17
CA ARG A 97 14.86 13.52 10.16
C ARG A 97 14.32 12.73 8.98
N LEU A 98 13.08 12.98 8.55
CA LEU A 98 12.49 12.36 7.37
C LEU A 98 13.16 12.86 6.08
N GLU A 99 13.49 14.14 6.00
CA GLU A 99 14.26 14.69 4.89
C GLU A 99 15.66 14.04 4.78
N ALA A 100 16.36 13.91 5.92
CA ALA A 100 17.64 13.19 5.97
C ALA A 100 17.51 11.71 5.58
N ALA A 101 16.42 11.05 6.01
CA ALA A 101 16.12 9.68 5.61
C ALA A 101 15.86 9.57 4.10
N PHE A 102 15.17 10.54 3.51
CA PHE A 102 14.92 10.56 2.07
C PHE A 102 16.21 10.77 1.26
N ALA A 103 17.11 11.64 1.72
CA ALA A 103 18.41 11.82 1.09
C ALA A 103 19.26 10.54 1.10
N ASP A 104 19.24 9.78 2.21
CA ASP A 104 19.88 8.46 2.30
C ASP A 104 19.23 7.44 1.35
N TYR A 105 17.91 7.41 1.28
CA TYR A 105 17.16 6.57 0.33
C TYR A 105 17.51 6.88 -1.13
N ILE A 106 17.54 8.15 -1.53
CA ILE A 106 17.93 8.55 -2.89
C ILE A 106 19.38 8.13 -3.19
N SER A 107 20.28 8.25 -2.21
CA SER A 107 21.67 7.79 -2.35
C SER A 107 21.76 6.28 -2.60
N PHE A 108 20.96 5.49 -1.86
CA PHE A 108 20.83 4.05 -2.06
C PHE A 108 20.32 3.69 -3.46
N LEU A 109 19.31 4.42 -3.97
CA LEU A 109 18.75 4.19 -5.31
C LEU A 109 19.76 4.50 -6.41
N ASN A 110 20.47 5.63 -6.28
CA ASN A 110 21.50 6.05 -7.23
C ASN A 110 22.63 5.03 -7.32
N ALA A 111 23.08 4.48 -6.18
CA ALA A 111 24.11 3.44 -6.16
C ALA A 111 23.70 2.14 -6.86
N ARG A 112 22.39 1.90 -7.02
CA ARG A 112 21.81 0.68 -7.62
C ARG A 112 21.14 0.94 -8.97
N CYS A 113 21.28 2.15 -9.52
CA CYS A 113 20.63 2.57 -10.77
C CYS A 113 19.11 2.31 -10.77
N LYS A 114 18.44 2.63 -9.67
CA LYS A 114 16.97 2.51 -9.52
C LYS A 114 16.33 3.89 -9.49
N SER A 115 15.07 3.98 -9.90
CA SER A 115 14.25 5.20 -9.83
C SER A 115 13.01 4.97 -8.99
N THR A 116 12.51 6.04 -8.38
CA THR A 116 11.35 6.03 -7.47
C THR A 116 10.31 7.03 -7.95
N GLY A 117 9.03 6.72 -7.74
CA GLY A 117 7.93 7.68 -7.91
C GLY A 117 7.70 8.56 -6.69
N VAL A 118 8.31 8.23 -5.56
CA VAL A 118 8.26 9.01 -4.32
C VAL A 118 9.17 10.24 -4.45
N ASP A 119 8.62 11.42 -4.20
CA ASP A 119 9.27 12.73 -4.34
C ASP A 119 9.75 13.32 -3.00
N GLY A 120 9.36 12.74 -1.86
CA GLY A 120 9.90 13.10 -0.57
C GLY A 120 9.34 12.29 0.59
N PHE A 121 9.97 12.43 1.76
CA PHE A 121 9.44 11.93 3.03
C PHE A 121 9.04 13.10 3.92
N SER A 122 7.76 13.17 4.25
CA SER A 122 7.19 14.13 5.20
C SER A 122 5.98 13.53 5.89
N LYS A 123 5.55 14.09 7.02
CA LYS A 123 4.30 13.65 7.67
C LYS A 123 3.11 13.61 6.70
N GLN A 124 3.02 14.59 5.78
CA GLN A 124 1.97 14.63 4.77
C GLN A 124 2.05 13.43 3.82
N HIS A 125 3.24 13.09 3.32
CA HIS A 125 3.43 11.89 2.49
C HIS A 125 3.02 10.61 3.21
N PHE A 126 3.25 10.55 4.53
CA PHE A 126 2.85 9.41 5.36
C PHE A 126 1.38 9.43 5.80
N LYS A 127 0.58 10.40 5.34
CA LYS A 127 -0.81 10.66 5.77
C LYS A 127 -0.95 10.81 7.30
N MET A 128 0.04 11.46 7.92
CA MET A 128 0.04 11.81 9.36
C MET A 128 -0.29 13.29 9.55
N SER A 129 -1.27 13.59 10.40
CA SER A 129 -1.59 14.96 10.83
C SER A 129 -0.86 15.35 12.12
N SER A 130 -0.53 14.37 12.95
CA SER A 130 0.18 14.53 14.23
C SER A 130 1.32 13.53 14.38
N ASN A 131 2.23 13.78 15.33
CA ASN A 131 3.30 12.84 15.64
C ASN A 131 2.79 11.56 16.34
N ALA A 132 1.56 11.56 16.85
CA ALA A 132 0.94 10.40 17.49
C ALA A 132 0.22 9.50 16.48
N ASP A 133 0.02 9.96 15.24
CA ASP A 133 -0.69 9.22 14.22
C ASP A 133 0.14 8.04 13.72
N TRP A 134 -0.56 7.03 13.21
CA TRP A 134 0.06 5.92 12.50
C TRP A 134 0.21 6.28 11.01
N PRO A 135 1.38 6.05 10.40
CA PRO A 135 1.52 6.22 8.97
C PRO A 135 0.76 5.11 8.22
N THR A 136 0.21 5.44 7.05
CA THR A 136 -0.67 4.53 6.27
C THR A 136 -0.27 4.39 4.80
N THR A 137 0.81 5.05 4.38
CA THR A 137 1.36 4.98 3.02
C THR A 137 2.71 5.68 3.01
N HIS A 138 3.53 5.43 2.00
CA HIS A 138 4.75 6.19 1.70
C HIS A 138 4.59 7.10 0.47
N GLY A 139 3.35 7.24 -0.04
CA GLY A 139 3.03 8.08 -1.21
C GLY A 139 3.32 7.43 -2.56
N GLY A 140 4.12 6.37 -2.61
CA GLY A 140 4.50 5.67 -3.84
C GLY A 140 3.53 4.58 -4.32
N LYS A 141 3.85 3.98 -5.47
CA LYS A 141 3.19 2.80 -6.05
C LYS A 141 3.73 1.51 -5.41
N GLY A 142 3.18 0.35 -5.79
CA GLY A 142 3.65 -0.94 -5.27
C GLY A 142 5.14 -1.20 -5.53
N HIS A 143 5.67 -0.74 -6.66
CA HIS A 143 7.09 -0.80 -6.97
C HIS A 143 7.96 -0.11 -5.90
N ASP A 144 7.57 1.09 -5.46
CA ASP A 144 8.31 1.87 -4.48
C ASP A 144 8.34 1.18 -3.11
N THR A 145 7.32 0.39 -2.77
CA THR A 145 7.32 -0.44 -1.55
C THR A 145 8.49 -1.42 -1.54
N ALA A 146 8.77 -2.08 -2.67
CA ALA A 146 9.89 -3.02 -2.77
C ALA A 146 11.24 -2.30 -2.60
N LEU A 147 11.39 -1.14 -3.25
CA LEU A 147 12.60 -0.33 -3.18
C LEU A 147 12.86 0.18 -1.76
N ILE A 148 11.83 0.69 -1.08
CA ILE A 148 11.95 1.19 0.29
C ILE A 148 12.30 0.05 1.24
N LEU A 149 11.68 -1.12 1.12
CA LEU A 149 11.99 -2.25 1.98
C LEU A 149 13.42 -2.77 1.75
N GLY A 150 13.88 -2.85 0.51
CA GLY A 150 15.26 -3.20 0.19
C GLY A 150 16.26 -2.17 0.71
N TRP A 151 15.91 -0.88 0.68
CA TRP A 151 16.70 0.18 1.31
C TRP A 151 16.73 0.03 2.83
N LEU A 152 15.59 -0.24 3.48
CA LEU A 152 15.51 -0.42 4.93
C LEU A 152 16.34 -1.62 5.41
N GLU A 153 16.33 -2.72 4.67
CA GLU A 153 17.20 -3.88 4.94
C GLU A 153 18.68 -3.51 4.84
N ASP A 154 19.09 -2.84 3.76
CA ASP A 154 20.45 -2.35 3.55
C ASP A 154 20.86 -1.31 4.61
N PHE A 155 19.96 -0.42 5.02
CA PHE A 155 20.21 0.56 6.07
C PHE A 155 20.43 -0.11 7.43
N LEU A 156 19.56 -1.05 7.82
CA LEU A 156 19.62 -1.73 9.11
C LEU A 156 20.80 -2.70 9.22
N SER A 157 21.28 -3.24 8.11
CA SER A 157 22.49 -4.08 8.10
C SER A 157 23.78 -3.27 8.26
N ARG A 158 23.73 -1.94 8.05
CA ARG A 158 24.87 -1.02 8.20
C ARG A 158 24.87 -0.27 9.53
N SER A 159 23.76 -0.27 10.26
CA SER A 159 23.56 0.49 11.51
C SER A 159 23.93 -0.32 12.75
#